data_AF-A0A7S2C8I3-F1
#
_entry.id   AF-A0A7S2C8I3-F1
#
_cell.length_a   1.000
_cell.length_b   1.000
_cell.length_c   1.000
_cell.angle_alpha   90.00
_cell.angle_beta   90.00
_cell.angle_gamma   90.00
#
_symmetry.space_group_name_H-M   'P 1'
#
loop_
_entity.id
_entity.type
_entity.pdbx_description
1 polymer ?
#
loop_
_entity_poly.entity_id
_entity_poly.type
_entity_poly.pdbx_seq_one_letter_code
_entity_poly.pdbx_strand_id
1 'polypeptide(L)'
;VITSLRMRTTPKAGYEPNFKIFCGGTCYKSSDMIPKVEYKNDPLIVLDIPECPVVDEVLVVFYTKGALGKKKKMLSFWFHTSFVGEDGVIVVDKKDMDKAVKDKKHKKYDKDFKIEVHLKDVPEEEEDGWKDPRLSRHDKM
;
A
#
# COMPACT_ATOMS: atom_id res chain seq x y z
N VAL A 1 5.61 1.03 7.87
CA VAL A 1 4.49 0.12 7.47
C VAL A 1 3.48 0.86 6.60
N ILE A 2 2.91 0.22 5.57
CA ILE A 2 1.72 0.74 4.87
C ILE A 2 0.50 0.48 5.74
N THR A 3 -0.36 1.50 5.89
CA THR A 3 -1.57 1.45 6.72
C THR A 3 -2.86 1.65 5.93
N SER A 4 -2.81 2.35 4.79
CA SER A 4 -3.95 2.40 3.87
C SER A 4 -3.53 2.75 2.45
N LEU A 5 -4.39 2.37 1.49
CA LEU A 5 -4.36 2.85 0.12
C LEU A 5 -5.64 3.66 -0.13
N ARG A 6 -5.51 4.90 -0.60
CA ARG A 6 -6.66 5.76 -0.91
C ARG A 6 -6.73 6.08 -2.38
N MET A 7 -7.81 5.72 -3.06
CA MET A 7 -8.03 6.08 -4.47
C MET A 7 -8.97 7.27 -4.55
N ARG A 8 -8.49 8.37 -5.14
CA ARG A 8 -9.36 9.51 -5.45
C ARG A 8 -10.05 9.25 -6.78
N THR A 9 -11.37 9.32 -6.76
CA THR A 9 -12.31 8.85 -7.78
C THR A 9 -12.29 7.33 -7.98
N THR A 10 -13.49 6.75 -8.06
CA THR A 10 -13.68 5.34 -8.39
C THR A 10 -13.49 5.14 -9.90
N PRO A 11 -12.78 4.09 -10.34
CA PRO A 11 -12.78 3.69 -11.75
C PRO A 11 -14.21 3.56 -12.28
N LYS A 12 -14.48 4.04 -13.50
CA LYS A 12 -15.87 4.18 -14.02
C LYS A 12 -16.69 2.87 -14.07
N ALA A 13 -16.02 1.72 -14.07
CA ALA A 13 -16.64 0.40 -14.05
C ALA A 13 -16.92 -0.12 -12.62
N GLY A 14 -16.69 0.70 -11.59
CA GLY A 14 -16.60 0.26 -10.20
C GLY A 14 -15.25 -0.38 -9.87
N TYR A 15 -15.06 -0.67 -8.59
CA TYR A 15 -13.88 -1.37 -8.10
C TYR A 15 -14.25 -2.29 -6.93
N GLU A 16 -13.71 -3.51 -6.95
CA GLU A 16 -13.74 -4.43 -5.80
C GLU A 16 -12.27 -4.67 -5.38
N PRO A 17 -11.92 -4.54 -4.09
CA PRO A 17 -10.56 -4.68 -3.63
C PRO A 17 -9.89 -5.99 -4.05
N ASN A 18 -8.90 -5.84 -4.92
CA ASN A 18 -8.07 -6.91 -5.43
C ASN A 18 -6.73 -6.32 -5.82
N PHE A 19 -5.80 -6.32 -4.88
CA PHE A 19 -4.46 -5.80 -5.09
C PHE A 19 -3.42 -6.71 -4.42
N LYS A 20 -2.18 -6.50 -4.84
CA LYS A 20 -0.99 -7.12 -4.24
C LYS A 20 0.07 -6.05 -3.99
N ILE A 21 0.77 -6.18 -2.88
CA ILE A 21 1.94 -5.37 -2.53
C ILE A 21 3.14 -6.32 -2.48
N PHE A 22 4.18 -6.01 -3.23
CA PHE A 22 5.43 -6.78 -3.28
C PHE A 22 6.57 -5.94 -2.73
N CYS A 23 7.37 -6.52 -1.83
CA CYS A 23 8.50 -5.85 -1.18
C CYS A 23 9.50 -6.90 -0.69
N GLY A 24 10.78 -6.82 -1.09
CA GLY A 24 11.84 -7.69 -0.55
C GLY A 24 11.57 -9.20 -0.63
N GLY A 25 10.81 -9.66 -1.64
CA GLY A 25 10.40 -11.08 -1.78
C GLY A 25 9.07 -11.43 -1.09
N THR A 26 8.55 -10.56 -0.23
CA THR A 26 7.23 -10.68 0.41
C THR A 26 6.12 -10.25 -0.54
N CYS A 27 4.96 -10.90 -0.45
CA CYS A 27 3.77 -10.61 -1.23
C CYS A 27 2.52 -10.57 -0.34
N TYR A 28 2.00 -9.38 -0.10
CA TYR A 28 0.75 -9.16 0.62
C TYR A 28 -0.42 -9.14 -0.36
N LYS A 29 -1.48 -9.90 -0.10
CA LYS A 29 -2.66 -9.97 -0.96
C LYS A 29 -3.85 -9.36 -0.23
N SER A 30 -4.60 -8.49 -0.90
CA SER A 30 -5.77 -7.85 -0.31
C SER A 30 -6.82 -8.86 0.19
N SER A 31 -6.92 -10.04 -0.44
CA SER A 31 -7.84 -11.10 -0.02
C SER A 31 -7.59 -11.62 1.39
N ASP A 32 -6.37 -11.46 1.88
CA ASP A 32 -5.91 -11.98 3.17
C ASP A 32 -6.00 -10.87 4.25
N MET A 33 -6.30 -9.63 3.83
CA MET A 33 -6.18 -8.42 4.65
C MET A 33 -7.51 -7.68 4.82
N ILE A 34 -8.35 -7.66 3.78
CA ILE A 34 -9.56 -6.84 3.74
C ILE A 34 -10.74 -7.56 3.07
N PRO A 35 -11.98 -7.22 3.44
CA PRO A 35 -13.17 -7.78 2.80
C PRO A 35 -13.31 -7.32 1.34
N LYS A 36 -14.03 -8.12 0.55
CA LYS A 36 -14.47 -7.73 -0.78
C LYS A 36 -15.75 -6.92 -0.67
N VAL A 37 -15.64 -5.62 -0.90
CA VAL A 37 -16.76 -4.68 -1.00
C VAL A 37 -16.72 -4.04 -2.38
N GLU A 38 -17.86 -3.85 -3.02
CA GLU A 38 -17.94 -3.17 -4.30
C GLU A 38 -18.11 -1.66 -4.10
N TYR A 39 -17.22 -0.88 -4.69
CA TYR A 39 -17.26 0.59 -4.73
C TYR A 39 -17.75 1.03 -6.10
N LYS A 40 -18.66 2.01 -6.13
CA LYS A 40 -19.27 2.50 -7.36
C LYS A 40 -19.64 3.97 -7.22
N ASN A 41 -19.04 4.81 -8.06
CA ASN A 41 -19.22 6.26 -8.07
C ASN A 41 -18.79 6.95 -6.75
N ASP A 42 -17.99 6.29 -5.92
CA ASP A 42 -17.43 6.92 -4.72
C ASP A 42 -16.36 7.95 -5.10
N PRO A 43 -16.38 9.16 -4.51
CA PRO A 43 -15.37 10.19 -4.74
C PRO A 43 -14.01 9.80 -4.12
N LEU A 44 -14.03 8.90 -3.13
CA LEU A 44 -12.85 8.42 -2.43
C LEU A 44 -13.08 6.97 -1.99
N ILE A 45 -12.17 6.09 -2.35
CA ILE A 45 -12.09 4.72 -1.81
C ILE A 45 -10.96 4.70 -0.78
N VAL A 46 -11.26 4.27 0.44
CA VAL A 46 -10.26 4.04 1.50
C VAL A 46 -10.14 2.55 1.73
N LEU A 47 -8.95 2.00 1.53
CA LEU A 47 -8.62 0.61 1.77
C LEU A 47 -7.68 0.55 2.97
N ASP A 48 -8.23 0.32 4.16
CA ASP A 48 -7.46 0.17 5.39
C ASP A 48 -6.71 -1.16 5.37
N ILE A 49 -5.40 -1.13 5.55
CA ILE A 49 -4.52 -2.29 5.47
C ILE A 49 -4.01 -2.60 6.88
N PRO A 50 -4.22 -3.83 7.40
CA PRO A 50 -3.53 -4.27 8.60
C PRO A 50 -2.04 -4.22 8.32
N GLU A 51 -1.30 -3.53 9.19
CA GLU A 51 0.08 -3.09 9.03
C GLU A 51 0.91 -3.98 8.10
N CYS A 52 1.38 -3.37 7.00
CA CYS A 52 2.14 -4.07 5.96
C CYS A 52 3.58 -3.54 5.97
N PRO A 53 4.54 -4.22 6.63
CA PRO A 53 5.94 -3.82 6.63
C PRO A 53 6.51 -3.82 5.22
N VAL A 54 7.13 -2.71 4.86
CA VAL A 54 7.81 -2.51 3.58
C VAL A 54 9.06 -1.67 3.79
N VAL A 55 10.07 -1.90 2.97
CA VAL A 55 11.35 -1.19 2.96
C VAL A 55 11.86 -1.17 1.51
N ASP A 56 12.64 -0.15 1.17
CA ASP A 56 13.19 0.09 -0.16
C ASP A 56 12.13 0.11 -1.28
N GLU A 57 12.27 -0.73 -2.31
CA GLU A 57 11.44 -0.81 -3.51
C GLU A 57 10.14 -1.59 -3.27
N VAL A 58 9.01 -0.94 -3.52
CA VAL A 58 7.67 -1.51 -3.33
C VAL A 58 6.86 -1.43 -4.62
N LEU A 59 6.36 -2.59 -5.07
CA LEU A 59 5.43 -2.67 -6.21
C LEU A 59 4.01 -2.88 -5.70
N VAL A 60 3.09 -2.02 -6.14
CA VAL A 60 1.66 -2.19 -5.92
C VAL A 60 0.96 -2.54 -7.22
N VAL A 61 0.20 -3.63 -7.24
CA VAL A 61 -0.55 -4.09 -8.43
C VAL A 61 -2.02 -4.24 -8.12
N PHE A 62 -2.86 -3.54 -8.88
CA PHE A 62 -4.31 -3.62 -8.78
C PHE A 62 -4.88 -4.50 -9.90
N TYR A 63 -5.93 -5.25 -9.59
CA TYR A 63 -6.64 -6.14 -10.49
C TYR A 63 -8.14 -5.85 -10.48
N THR A 64 -8.80 -6.22 -11.56
CA THR A 64 -10.26 -6.26 -11.66
C THR A 64 -10.72 -7.63 -12.16
N LYS A 65 -12.02 -7.91 -12.05
CA LYS A 65 -12.64 -9.10 -12.66
C LYS A 65 -12.57 -8.97 -14.19
N GLY A 66 -11.90 -9.91 -14.83
CA GLY A 66 -11.85 -10.05 -16.28
C GLY A 66 -12.90 -11.02 -16.79
N ALA A 67 -12.88 -11.27 -18.10
CA ALA A 67 -13.75 -12.26 -18.73
C ALA A 67 -13.54 -13.65 -18.10
N LEU A 68 -14.64 -14.40 -17.94
CA LEU A 68 -14.64 -15.76 -17.39
C LEU A 68 -13.97 -15.85 -15.99
N GLY A 69 -14.10 -14.80 -15.18
CA GLY A 69 -13.60 -14.77 -13.80
C GLY A 69 -12.08 -14.60 -13.67
N LYS A 70 -11.32 -14.49 -14.77
CA LYS A 70 -9.86 -14.31 -14.70
C LYS A 70 -9.50 -12.94 -14.15
N LYS A 71 -8.49 -12.85 -13.27
CA LYS A 71 -7.96 -11.55 -12.81
C LYS A 71 -7.32 -10.81 -13.98
N LYS A 72 -7.71 -9.56 -14.18
CA LYS A 72 -7.11 -8.67 -15.20
C LYS A 72 -6.35 -7.55 -14.49
N LYS A 73 -5.04 -7.44 -14.72
CA LYS A 73 -4.23 -6.32 -14.19
C LYS A 73 -4.82 -5.00 -14.67
N MET A 74 -5.25 -4.17 -13.72
CA MET A 74 -5.92 -2.89 -13.89
C MET A 74 -4.89 -1.78 -14.04
N LEU A 75 -4.01 -1.63 -13.04
CA LEU A 75 -2.87 -0.71 -13.02
C LEU A 75 -1.77 -1.22 -12.07
N SER A 76 -0.59 -0.60 -12.12
CA SER A 76 0.45 -0.78 -11.11
C SER A 76 1.35 0.44 -11.02
N PHE A 77 2.10 0.54 -9.94
CA PHE A 77 3.17 1.52 -9.79
C PHE A 77 4.23 0.99 -8.81
N TRP A 78 5.43 1.53 -8.94
CA TRP A 78 6.53 1.34 -7.99
C TRP A 78 6.69 2.61 -7.17
N PHE A 79 7.15 2.45 -5.93
CA PHE A 79 7.66 3.57 -5.13
C PHE A 79 8.80 3.08 -4.24
N HIS A 80 9.67 3.99 -3.83
CA HIS A 80 10.73 3.72 -2.87
C HIS A 80 10.37 4.35 -1.51
N THR A 81 10.55 3.62 -0.41
CA THR A 81 10.19 4.08 0.94
C THR A 81 10.99 5.29 1.41
N SER A 82 12.19 5.55 0.86
CA SER A 82 12.96 6.77 1.17
C SER A 82 12.34 8.06 0.62
N PHE A 83 11.31 7.97 -0.24
CA PHE A 83 10.59 9.14 -0.78
C PHE A 83 9.28 9.43 -0.05
N VAL A 84 9.02 8.76 1.07
CA VAL A 84 7.87 9.10 1.92
C VAL A 84 8.10 10.48 2.53
N GLY A 85 7.13 11.39 2.35
CA GLY A 85 7.19 12.72 2.94
C GLY A 85 7.02 12.71 4.45
N GLU A 86 7.27 13.85 5.10
CA GLU A 86 7.07 14.01 6.55
C GLU A 86 5.63 13.74 7.01
N ASP A 87 4.66 13.87 6.10
CA ASP A 87 3.25 13.56 6.33
C ASP A 87 2.91 12.07 6.26
N GLY A 88 3.89 11.21 5.94
CA GLY A 88 3.70 9.78 5.79
C GLY A 88 2.95 9.38 4.51
N VAL A 89 2.82 10.27 3.53
CA VAL A 89 2.00 10.01 2.34
C VAL A 89 2.84 10.04 1.06
N ILE A 90 2.66 9.01 0.23
CA ILE A 90 3.11 9.03 -1.17
C ILE A 90 1.90 9.21 -2.07
N VAL A 91 1.91 10.27 -2.87
CA VAL A 91 0.87 10.52 -3.87
C VAL A 91 1.36 10.07 -5.24
N VAL A 92 0.65 9.13 -5.85
CA VAL A 92 0.92 8.64 -7.19
C VAL A 92 -0.17 9.15 -8.12
N ASP A 93 0.21 9.96 -9.11
CA ASP A 93 -0.72 10.45 -10.13
C ASP A 93 -1.00 9.38 -11.19
N LYS A 94 -2.14 9.50 -11.87
CA LYS A 94 -2.50 8.62 -13.01
C LYS A 94 -1.39 8.47 -14.06
N LYS A 95 -0.59 9.52 -14.29
CA LYS A 95 0.49 9.55 -15.29
C LYS A 95 1.67 8.64 -14.90
N ASP A 96 1.85 8.37 -13.62
CA ASP A 96 2.96 7.59 -13.06
C ASP A 96 2.56 6.11 -12.82
N MET A 97 1.32 5.76 -13.19
CA MET A 97 0.80 4.40 -13.08
C MET A 97 0.78 3.69 -14.43
N ASP A 98 1.39 2.51 -14.46
CA ASP A 98 1.33 1.60 -15.59
C ASP A 98 -0.11 1.26 -15.96
N LYS A 99 -0.37 1.20 -17.27
CA LYS A 99 -1.70 1.04 -17.90
C LYS A 99 -2.66 2.22 -17.70
N ALA A 100 -2.70 2.87 -16.54
CA ALA A 100 -3.58 4.01 -16.31
C ALA A 100 -3.13 5.23 -17.13
N VAL A 101 -1.83 5.46 -17.26
CA VAL A 101 -1.22 6.49 -18.15
C VAL A 101 -1.66 6.34 -19.62
N LYS A 102 -1.98 5.11 -20.06
CA LYS A 102 -2.42 4.83 -21.44
C LYS A 102 -3.87 5.27 -21.69
N ASP A 103 -4.67 5.55 -20.65
CA ASP A 103 -6.04 6.06 -20.76
C ASP A 103 -6.08 7.58 -20.96
N LYS A 104 -5.49 8.05 -22.07
CA LYS A 104 -5.41 9.47 -22.44
C LYS A 104 -6.78 10.13 -22.66
N LYS A 105 -7.83 9.33 -22.90
CA LYS A 105 -9.21 9.80 -23.13
C LYS A 105 -10.07 9.76 -21.86
N HIS A 106 -9.47 9.42 -20.71
CA HIS A 106 -10.17 9.35 -19.41
C HIS A 106 -11.45 8.51 -19.45
N LYS A 107 -11.42 7.39 -20.19
CA LYS A 107 -12.57 6.49 -20.36
C LYS A 107 -12.74 5.55 -19.17
N LYS A 108 -11.66 5.25 -18.44
CA LYS A 108 -11.66 4.33 -17.29
C LYS A 108 -11.33 5.04 -16.00
N TYR A 109 -10.40 5.97 -16.07
CA TYR A 109 -9.91 6.75 -14.94
C TYR A 109 -10.13 8.23 -15.23
N ASP A 110 -10.61 8.96 -14.23
CA ASP A 110 -10.78 10.41 -14.34
C ASP A 110 -9.44 11.13 -14.55
N LYS A 111 -9.51 12.44 -14.80
CA LYS A 111 -8.32 13.24 -15.10
C LYS A 111 -7.44 13.46 -13.87
N ASP A 112 -8.08 13.57 -12.72
CA ASP A 112 -7.54 13.77 -11.39
C ASP A 112 -7.41 12.47 -10.58
N PHE A 113 -7.57 11.30 -11.23
CA PHE A 113 -7.37 10.00 -10.59
C PHE A 113 -5.95 9.91 -10.01
N LYS A 114 -5.87 9.57 -8.73
CA LYS A 114 -4.61 9.38 -8.00
C LYS A 114 -4.78 8.37 -6.89
N ILE A 115 -3.67 7.76 -6.49
CA ILE A 115 -3.61 6.85 -5.35
C ILE A 115 -2.65 7.42 -4.33
N GLU A 116 -3.12 7.53 -3.10
CA GLU A 116 -2.30 7.91 -1.94
C GLU A 116 -1.95 6.62 -1.19
N VAL A 117 -0.66 6.39 -0.96
CA VAL A 117 -0.15 5.35 -0.07
C VAL A 117 0.14 6.02 1.26
N HIS A 118 -0.53 5.58 2.32
CA HIS A 118 -0.34 6.11 3.67
C HIS A 118 0.55 5.15 4.46
N LEU A 119 1.66 5.66 4.96
CA LEU A 119 2.65 4.92 5.72
C LEU A 119 2.78 5.51 7.13
N LYS A 120 3.25 4.66 8.05
CA LYS A 120 3.71 5.08 9.38
C LYS A 120 5.09 4.51 9.61
N ASP A 121 5.93 5.25 10.30
CA ASP A 121 7.20 4.71 10.77
C ASP A 121 6.96 3.61 11.80
N VAL A 122 7.86 2.63 11.80
CA VAL A 122 7.92 1.64 12.87
C VAL A 122 8.86 2.23 13.90
N PRO A 123 8.39 2.54 15.13
CA PRO A 123 9.31 2.97 16.18
C PRO A 123 10.37 1.88 16.37
N GLU A 124 11.64 2.28 16.46
CA GLU A 124 12.70 1.35 16.86
C GLU A 124 12.31 0.79 18.23
N GLU A 125 12.16 -0.54 18.33
CA GLU A 125 12.04 -1.16 19.64
C GLU A 125 13.35 -0.84 20.39
N GLU A 126 13.25 -0.08 21.49
CA GLU A 126 14.40 0.10 22.38
C GLU A 126 14.82 -1.31 22.83
N GLU A 127 15.97 -1.79 22.36
CA GLU A 127 16.51 -3.03 22.89
C GLU A 127 16.71 -2.85 24.40
N ASP A 128 15.83 -3.48 25.19
CA ASP A 128 15.94 -3.57 26.63
C ASP A 128 17.32 -4.15 26.94
N GLY A 129 18.27 -3.25 27.27
CA GLY A 129 19.67 -3.58 27.41
C GLY A 129 19.85 -4.80 28.29
N TRP A 130 20.53 -5.83 27.76
CA TRP A 130 20.91 -7.01 28.51
C TRP A 130 21.67 -6.58 29.78
N LYS A 131 20.99 -6.58 30.93
CA LYS A 131 21.62 -6.39 32.23
C LYS A 131 22.38 -7.68 32.53
N ASP A 132 23.69 -7.70 32.25
CA ASP A 132 24.54 -8.86 32.54
C ASP A 132 24.41 -9.21 34.04
N PRO A 133 23.80 -10.37 34.39
CA PRO A 133 23.56 -10.73 35.78
C PRO A 133 24.86 -10.97 36.57
N ARG A 134 26.01 -11.09 35.88
CA ARG A 134 27.33 -11.30 36.49
C ARG A 134 27.94 -10.03 37.07
N LEU A 135 27.44 -8.85 36.74
CA LEU A 135 27.91 -7.58 37.31
C LEU A 135 27.25 -7.19 38.64
N SER A 136 26.32 -8.01 39.17
CA SER A 136 25.61 -7.74 40.43
C SER A 136 26.27 -8.28 41.70
N ARG A 137 27.45 -8.92 41.59
CA ARG A 137 28.13 -9.58 42.73
C ARG A 137 29.54 -9.04 42.98
N HIS A 138 29.68 -7.75 43.25
CA HIS A 138 30.84 -7.20 43.96
C HIS A 138 30.43 -5.93 44.70
N ASP A 139 29.60 -6.07 45.72
CA ASP A 139 29.59 -5.13 46.86
C ASP A 139 28.80 -5.75 48.02
N LYS A 140 29.49 -6.64 48.76
CA LYS A 140 29.23 -6.84 50.17
C LYS A 140 30.60 -6.99 50.84
N MET A 141 31.10 -5.85 51.34
CA MET A 141 32.00 -5.79 52.49
C MET A 141 31.38 -6.52 53.69
#